data_AF-A0A2E1S0N7-F1
#
_entry.id   AF-A0A2E1S0N7-F1
#
_cell.length_a   1.000
_cell.length_b   1.000
_cell.length_c   1.000
_cell.angle_alpha   90.00
_cell.angle_beta   90.00
_cell.angle_gamma   90.00
#
_symmetry.space_group_name_H-M   'P 1'
#
loop_
_entity.id
_entity.type
_entity.pdbx_description
1 polymer ?
#
loop_
_entity_poly.entity_id
_entity_poly.type
_entity_poly.pdbx_seq_one_letter_code
_entity_poly.pdbx_strand_id
1 'polypeptide(L)'
;MAFMLPWLALAEEYRGLDSMEGATLTTDQTPPTKATLVIPGFQTVTVQLEEEEQNVFSGAVKTDKDTGLLVRMEGMSVGYRVYLIPLQKNQNDMFEPTGGTDKALGFVRTNIPLPDLPNYIAPPPKPPERYLGTVTFVNSYAFWPQESVRYGLTLIDRGQLDILSVFPLITADVAWRACPATIRDIGLNRLLEKLRIDCNQLRNLVGNTARANPSVWLSKLMKEKQQAADVIKCTNALGNLKRCQVVMRDFAELAAQVLPIDKVLANLSRY
;
A
#
# COMPACT_ATOMS: atom_id res chain seq x y z
N MET A 1 -5.13 -40.19 19.98
CA MET A 1 -4.79 -38.83 20.44
C MET A 1 -3.95 -38.16 19.37
N ALA A 2 -4.54 -37.27 18.59
CA ALA A 2 -3.82 -36.50 17.59
C ALA A 2 -3.15 -35.31 18.30
N PHE A 3 -1.83 -35.26 18.25
CA PHE A 3 -1.06 -34.10 18.71
C PHE A 3 -1.30 -32.95 17.73
N MET A 4 -2.06 -31.93 18.16
CA MET A 4 -2.03 -30.62 17.52
C MET A 4 -0.72 -29.94 17.94
N LEU A 5 0.25 -29.88 17.02
CA LEU A 5 1.39 -28.98 17.17
C LEU A 5 0.87 -27.55 17.08
N PRO A 6 1.16 -26.67 18.06
CA PRO A 6 0.85 -25.26 17.92
C PRO A 6 1.67 -24.74 16.75
N TRP A 7 1.01 -24.09 15.78
CA TRP A 7 1.69 -23.29 14.78
C TRP A 7 2.54 -22.26 15.53
N LEU A 8 3.86 -22.48 15.57
CA LEU A 8 4.81 -21.44 15.93
C LEU A 8 4.62 -20.34 14.89
N ALA A 9 4.02 -19.21 15.29
CA ALA A 9 4.05 -18.01 14.49
C ALA A 9 5.53 -17.69 14.23
N LEU A 10 5.98 -17.93 13.00
CA LEU A 10 7.34 -17.66 12.61
C LEU A 10 7.50 -16.14 12.56
N ALA A 11 8.51 -15.64 13.25
CA ALA A 11 8.88 -14.24 13.15
C ALA A 11 9.04 -13.85 11.68
N GLU A 12 8.46 -12.73 11.28
CA GLU A 12 8.53 -12.24 9.92
C GLU A 12 9.64 -11.19 9.80
N GLU A 13 10.49 -11.36 8.79
CA GLU A 13 11.60 -10.45 8.52
C GLU A 13 11.32 -9.55 7.32
N TYR A 14 11.68 -8.28 7.51
CA TYR A 14 11.53 -7.21 6.55
C TYR A 14 12.86 -6.47 6.38
N ARG A 15 13.17 -6.10 5.15
CA ARG A 15 14.32 -5.24 4.79
C ARG A 15 13.85 -3.81 4.55
N GLY A 16 14.68 -2.85 4.97
CA GLY A 16 14.45 -1.43 4.72
C GLY A 16 14.61 -1.06 3.24
N LEU A 17 13.88 -0.03 2.83
CA LEU A 17 13.91 0.56 1.49
C LEU A 17 14.58 1.93 1.49
N ASP A 18 15.11 2.35 0.34
CA ASP A 18 15.66 3.69 0.09
C ASP A 18 16.66 4.13 1.17
N SER A 19 16.35 5.18 1.93
CA SER A 19 17.17 5.72 3.02
C SER A 19 17.38 4.76 4.20
N MET A 20 16.75 3.59 4.18
CA MET A 20 16.85 2.53 5.18
C MET A 20 17.49 1.26 4.60
N GLU A 21 18.21 1.34 3.49
CA GLU A 21 19.00 0.22 2.98
C GLU A 21 19.96 -0.30 4.07
N GLY A 22 19.94 -1.62 4.30
CA GLY A 22 20.68 -2.27 5.38
C GLY A 22 19.97 -2.29 6.74
N ALA A 23 18.85 -1.59 6.91
CA ALA A 23 18.00 -1.73 8.08
C ALA A 23 17.12 -2.99 8.00
N THR A 24 16.78 -3.56 9.14
CA THR A 24 15.86 -4.69 9.26
C THR A 24 14.76 -4.41 10.27
N LEU A 25 13.58 -4.94 9.97
CA LEU A 25 12.43 -4.98 10.87
C LEU A 25 12.04 -6.45 11.02
N THR A 26 11.88 -6.91 12.26
CA THR A 26 11.39 -8.25 12.58
C THR A 26 10.13 -8.12 13.42
N THR A 27 9.05 -8.78 13.01
CA THR A 27 7.81 -8.88 13.82
C THR A 27 7.64 -10.29 14.35
N ASP A 28 7.02 -10.43 15.52
CA ASP A 28 6.82 -11.72 16.19
C ASP A 28 5.70 -12.56 15.54
N GLN A 29 4.68 -11.89 15.02
CA GLN A 29 3.53 -12.52 14.38
C GLN A 29 2.82 -11.52 13.45
N THR A 30 1.71 -11.97 12.85
CA THR A 30 0.83 -11.16 12.01
C THR A 30 -0.62 -11.34 12.50
N PRO A 31 -1.29 -10.29 13.00
CA PRO A 31 -0.79 -8.92 13.22
C PRO A 31 0.32 -8.87 14.30
N PRO A 32 1.24 -7.90 14.22
CA PRO A 32 2.39 -7.83 15.12
C PRO A 32 2.00 -7.35 16.51
N THR A 33 2.51 -8.02 17.54
CA THR A 33 2.43 -7.56 18.94
C THR A 33 3.77 -7.07 19.45
N LYS A 34 4.85 -7.36 18.73
CA LYS A 34 6.20 -6.90 19.02
C LYS A 34 6.96 -6.66 17.73
N ALA A 35 7.77 -5.61 17.71
CA ALA A 35 8.70 -5.33 16.62
C ALA A 35 10.11 -5.08 17.13
N THR A 36 11.09 -5.59 16.39
CA THR A 36 12.51 -5.30 16.56
C THR A 36 13.02 -4.58 15.31
N LEU A 37 13.60 -3.40 15.49
CA LEU A 37 14.12 -2.56 14.44
C LEU A 37 15.63 -2.39 14.60
N VAL A 38 16.39 -2.80 13.59
CA VAL A 38 17.85 -2.62 13.53
C VAL A 38 18.13 -1.65 12.39
N ILE A 39 18.59 -0.44 12.72
CA ILE A 39 18.96 0.58 11.74
C ILE A 39 20.47 0.83 11.86
N PRO A 40 21.26 0.70 10.77
CA PRO A 40 22.68 1.00 10.78
C PRO A 40 22.98 2.41 11.31
N GLY A 41 23.91 2.52 12.27
CA GLY A 41 24.25 3.80 12.90
C GLY A 41 23.21 4.32 13.90
N PHE A 42 22.15 3.55 14.17
CA PHE A 42 21.15 3.83 15.20
C PHE A 42 21.08 2.64 16.19
N GLN A 43 20.53 2.88 17.37
CA GLN A 43 20.35 1.81 18.35
C GLN A 43 19.30 0.79 17.87
N THR A 44 19.49 -0.48 18.25
CA THR A 44 18.45 -1.48 18.05
C THR A 44 17.28 -1.19 18.98
N VAL A 45 16.07 -1.11 18.43
CA VAL A 45 14.85 -0.81 19.17
C VAL A 45 13.97 -2.04 19.20
N THR A 46 13.55 -2.47 20.39
CA THR A 46 12.50 -3.49 20.54
C THR A 46 11.32 -2.87 21.25
N VAL A 47 10.13 -3.01 20.68
CA VAL A 47 8.92 -2.32 21.14
C VAL A 47 7.75 -3.31 21.18
N GLN A 48 6.95 -3.21 22.25
CA GLN A 48 5.64 -3.87 22.33
C GLN A 48 4.62 -2.99 21.62
N LEU A 49 3.80 -3.59 20.79
CA LEU A 49 2.87 -2.90 19.91
C LEU A 49 1.44 -3.16 20.35
N GLU A 50 0.65 -2.09 20.33
CA GLU A 50 -0.80 -2.14 20.47
C GLU A 50 -1.43 -1.67 19.15
N GLU A 51 -2.53 -2.29 18.74
CA GLU A 51 -3.28 -1.84 17.58
C GLU A 51 -4.14 -0.63 17.96
N GLU A 52 -3.79 0.56 17.44
CA GLU A 52 -4.53 1.81 17.69
C GLU A 52 -5.78 1.88 16.82
N GLU A 53 -5.58 1.60 15.54
CA GLU A 53 -6.59 1.49 14.52
C GLU A 53 -6.23 0.28 13.67
N GLN A 54 -7.19 -0.20 12.90
CA GLN A 54 -6.98 -1.39 12.11
C GLN A 54 -5.77 -1.28 11.16
N ASN A 55 -4.81 -2.19 11.34
CA ASN A 55 -3.48 -2.20 10.69
C ASN A 55 -2.58 -1.00 11.00
N VAL A 56 -2.83 -0.29 12.10
CA VAL A 56 -1.98 0.77 12.65
C VAL A 56 -1.59 0.34 14.05
N PHE A 57 -0.29 0.09 14.23
CA PHE A 57 0.25 -0.41 15.48
C PHE A 57 1.19 0.64 16.06
N SER A 58 1.16 0.86 17.36
CA SER A 58 2.11 1.76 17.99
C SER A 58 2.63 1.21 19.32
N GLY A 59 3.78 1.71 19.70
CA GLY A 59 4.36 1.42 20.99
C GLY A 59 5.50 2.38 21.29
N ALA A 60 5.71 2.64 22.57
CA ALA A 60 6.78 3.51 23.03
C ALA A 60 7.86 2.69 23.75
N VAL A 61 9.11 3.06 23.53
CA VAL A 61 10.25 2.56 24.27
C VAL A 61 11.03 3.73 24.87
N LYS A 62 11.51 3.57 26.09
CA LYS A 62 12.46 4.53 26.67
C LYS A 62 13.84 4.27 26.08
N THR A 63 14.50 5.33 25.63
CA THR A 63 15.84 5.26 25.05
C THR A 63 16.89 5.71 26.06
N ASP A 64 16.52 6.64 26.94
CA ASP A 64 17.31 7.07 28.10
C ASP A 64 16.37 7.56 29.22
N LYS A 65 16.92 8.14 30.29
CA LYS A 65 16.17 8.71 31.42
C LYS A 65 15.14 9.77 31.00
N ASP A 66 15.53 10.63 30.05
CA ASP A 66 14.76 11.80 29.63
C ASP A 66 14.32 11.75 28.16
N THR A 67 14.65 10.66 27.45
CA THR A 67 14.29 10.46 26.04
C THR A 67 13.61 9.11 25.80
N GLY A 68 12.72 9.10 24.80
CA GLY A 68 12.04 7.90 24.35
C GLY A 68 11.82 7.93 22.85
N LEU A 69 11.24 6.86 22.34
CA LEU A 69 10.87 6.72 20.95
C LEU A 69 9.49 6.09 20.86
N LEU A 70 8.56 6.78 20.20
CA LEU A 70 7.32 6.20 19.75
C LEU A 70 7.54 5.60 18.37
N VAL A 71 7.28 4.31 18.24
CA VAL A 71 7.30 3.59 16.98
C VAL A 71 5.85 3.42 16.55
N ARG A 72 5.49 3.95 15.38
CA ARG A 72 4.17 3.72 14.77
C ARG A 72 4.34 2.99 13.44
N MET A 73 3.58 1.93 13.23
CA MET A 73 3.66 1.04 12.07
C MET A 73 2.32 1.00 11.37
N GLU A 74 2.30 1.33 10.08
CA GLU A 74 1.13 1.19 9.21
C GLU A 74 1.33 0.00 8.29
N GLY A 75 0.41 -0.96 8.34
CA GLY A 75 0.41 -2.14 7.50
C GLY A 75 0.21 -1.80 6.03
N MET A 76 1.19 -2.16 5.20
CA MET A 76 1.14 -2.04 3.74
C MET A 76 0.87 -3.41 3.10
N SER A 77 0.63 -3.45 1.79
CA SER A 77 0.29 -4.69 1.07
C SER A 77 1.41 -5.73 1.08
N VAL A 78 2.67 -5.29 1.14
CA VAL A 78 3.86 -6.16 1.09
C VAL A 78 4.83 -5.91 2.25
N GLY A 79 4.41 -5.18 3.28
CA GLY A 79 5.33 -4.67 4.29
C GLY A 79 4.70 -3.71 5.28
N TYR A 80 5.54 -2.83 5.84
CA TYR A 80 5.13 -1.79 6.77
C TYR A 80 5.73 -0.44 6.38
N ARG A 81 4.97 0.62 6.67
CA ARG A 81 5.51 1.97 6.78
C ARG A 81 5.70 2.25 8.27
N VAL A 82 6.92 2.62 8.66
CA VAL A 82 7.30 2.83 10.07
C VAL A 82 7.64 4.30 10.29
N TYR A 83 7.09 4.88 11.35
CA TYR A 83 7.37 6.23 11.81
C TYR A 83 8.11 6.14 13.13
N LEU A 84 9.24 6.83 13.23
CA LEU A 84 10.03 6.93 14.45
C LEU A 84 9.89 8.35 14.98
N ILE A 85 9.12 8.51 16.06
CA ILE A 85 8.75 9.80 16.62
C ILE A 85 9.52 9.98 17.93
N PRO A 86 10.52 10.88 17.99
CA PRO A 86 11.27 11.11 19.21
C PRO A 86 10.37 11.67 20.30
N LEU A 87 10.49 11.10 21.50
CA LEU A 87 9.82 11.56 22.70
C LEU A 87 10.82 12.22 23.65
N GLN A 88 10.42 13.31 24.29
CA GLN A 88 11.19 13.95 25.34
C GLN A 88 10.35 14.11 26.59
N LYS A 89 11.00 13.92 27.74
CA LYS A 89 10.38 14.11 29.03
C LYS A 89 10.13 15.61 29.28
N ASN A 90 8.87 15.96 29.54
CA ASN A 90 8.46 17.32 29.86
C ASN A 90 8.64 17.62 31.36
N GLN A 91 8.28 18.85 31.78
CA GLN A 91 8.41 19.31 33.17
C GLN A 91 7.50 18.56 34.16
N ASN A 92 6.48 17.84 33.67
CA ASN A 92 5.55 17.05 34.46
C ASN A 92 5.94 15.56 34.50
N ASP A 93 7.18 15.24 34.18
CA ASP A 93 7.71 13.88 34.06
C ASP A 93 7.02 12.98 33.00
N MET A 94 6.26 13.56 32.07
CA MET A 94 5.59 12.83 30.97
C MET A 94 6.42 12.91 29.69
N PHE A 95 6.40 11.85 28.89
CA PHE A 95 7.07 11.82 27.58
C PHE A 95 6.13 12.36 26.49
N GLU A 96 6.57 13.37 25.75
CA GLU A 96 5.79 14.00 24.67
C GLU A 96 6.58 14.05 23.35
N PRO A 97 5.91 13.97 22.19
CA PRO A 97 6.56 14.12 20.90
C PRO A 97 7.25 15.48 20.76
N THR A 98 8.52 15.49 20.33
CA THR A 98 9.28 16.73 20.15
C THR A 98 9.02 17.44 18.82
N GLY A 99 8.12 16.91 17.98
CA GLY A 99 7.83 17.44 16.65
C GLY A 99 8.93 17.21 15.61
N GLY A 100 9.93 16.38 15.93
CA GLY A 100 11.06 16.05 15.04
C GLY A 100 10.75 14.96 14.02
N THR A 101 10.74 15.36 12.74
CA THR A 101 10.67 14.57 11.49
C THR A 101 9.96 13.21 11.55
N ASP A 102 8.68 13.23 11.17
CA ASP A 102 7.86 12.10 10.73
C ASP A 102 8.36 11.49 9.40
N LYS A 103 9.65 11.12 9.30
CA LYS A 103 10.14 10.43 8.12
C LYS A 103 9.59 9.01 8.14
N ALA A 104 8.60 8.76 7.30
CA ALA A 104 8.10 7.44 6.99
C ALA A 104 9.21 6.55 6.40
N LEU A 105 9.49 5.44 7.07
CA LEU A 105 10.49 4.45 6.71
C LEU A 105 9.80 3.24 6.09
N GLY A 106 10.17 2.87 4.87
CA GLY A 106 9.58 1.73 4.18
C GLY A 106 10.31 0.42 4.52
N PHE A 107 9.56 -0.61 4.88
CA PHE A 107 10.06 -1.97 5.09
C PHE A 107 9.25 -2.97 4.25
N VAL A 108 9.93 -3.85 3.50
CA VAL A 108 9.32 -4.90 2.67
C VAL A 108 9.78 -6.27 3.12
N ARG A 109 8.93 -7.29 3.04
CA ARG A 109 9.31 -8.67 3.44
C ARG A 109 10.54 -9.14 2.66
N THR A 110 11.52 -9.74 3.34
CA THR A 110 12.87 -10.02 2.78
C THR A 110 12.86 -10.89 1.52
N ASN A 111 11.90 -11.79 1.36
CA ASN A 111 11.84 -12.72 0.22
C ASN A 111 10.90 -12.28 -0.92
N ILE A 112 10.47 -11.01 -0.92
CA ILE A 112 9.65 -10.47 -2.01
C ILE A 112 10.57 -9.78 -3.03
N PRO A 113 10.57 -10.20 -4.31
CA PRO A 113 11.24 -9.44 -5.35
C PRO A 113 10.51 -8.10 -5.54
N LEU A 114 11.25 -7.00 -5.48
CA LEU A 114 10.68 -5.69 -5.79
C LEU A 114 10.52 -5.56 -7.31
N PRO A 115 9.42 -4.99 -7.80
CA PRO A 115 9.30 -4.68 -9.21
C PRO A 115 10.30 -3.58 -9.57
N ASP A 116 10.72 -3.59 -10.84
CA ASP A 116 11.50 -2.48 -11.38
C ASP A 116 10.73 -1.17 -11.20
N LEU A 117 11.47 -0.11 -10.84
CA LEU A 117 10.89 1.22 -10.79
C LEU A 117 10.45 1.63 -12.20
N PRO A 118 9.29 2.28 -12.36
CA PRO A 118 8.93 2.88 -13.62
C PRO A 118 10.01 3.87 -14.07
N ASN A 119 10.27 3.94 -15.38
CA ASN A 119 11.22 4.90 -15.98
C ASN A 119 10.92 6.35 -15.60
N TYR A 120 9.67 6.65 -15.23
CA TYR A 120 9.23 7.95 -14.78
C TYR A 120 8.14 7.81 -13.72
N ILE A 121 8.35 8.47 -12.59
CA ILE A 121 7.36 8.66 -11.52
C ILE A 121 7.05 10.17 -11.50
N ALA A 122 5.81 10.52 -11.79
CA ALA A 122 5.39 11.91 -11.72
C ALA A 122 5.36 12.40 -10.26
N PRO A 123 5.62 13.69 -10.00
CA PRO A 123 5.42 14.26 -8.67
C PRO A 123 3.94 14.13 -8.25
N PRO A 124 3.63 14.09 -6.94
CA PRO A 124 2.26 14.06 -6.46
C PRO A 124 1.48 15.28 -6.95
N PRO A 125 0.24 15.11 -7.48
CA PRO A 125 -0.57 16.22 -7.97
C PRO A 125 -0.96 17.14 -6.81
N LYS A 126 -1.02 18.45 -7.08
CA LYS A 126 -1.42 19.46 -6.09
C LYS A 126 -2.42 20.46 -6.67
N PRO A 127 -3.32 21.03 -5.85
CA PRO A 127 -4.16 22.13 -6.30
C PRO A 127 -3.32 23.32 -6.82
N PRO A 128 -3.75 24.03 -7.89
CA PRO A 128 -5.05 23.93 -8.58
C PRO A 128 -4.99 23.10 -9.89
N GLU A 129 -4.11 22.10 -10.00
CA GLU A 129 -4.04 21.24 -11.20
C GLU A 129 -5.42 20.69 -11.58
N ARG A 130 -5.77 20.71 -12.87
CA ARG A 130 -7.12 20.36 -13.34
C ARG A 130 -7.20 19.07 -14.13
N TYR A 131 -6.04 18.51 -14.49
CA TYR A 131 -5.98 17.33 -15.34
C TYR A 131 -4.73 16.53 -15.00
N LEU A 132 -4.91 15.20 -14.96
CA LEU A 132 -3.83 14.25 -14.80
C LEU A 132 -4.07 13.09 -15.77
N GLY A 133 -3.11 12.82 -16.65
CA GLY A 133 -3.21 11.68 -17.55
C GLY A 133 -3.27 10.37 -16.77
N THR A 134 -4.23 9.49 -17.09
CA THR A 134 -4.43 8.25 -16.32
C THR A 134 -3.25 7.29 -16.38
N VAL A 135 -2.50 7.26 -17.48
CA VAL A 135 -1.23 6.50 -17.55
C VAL A 135 -0.23 7.00 -16.50
N THR A 136 -0.11 8.33 -16.37
CA THR A 136 0.75 8.97 -15.38
C THR A 136 0.29 8.61 -13.96
N PHE A 137 -1.01 8.67 -13.70
CA PHE A 137 -1.60 8.26 -12.43
C PHE A 137 -1.27 6.79 -12.11
N VAL A 138 -1.60 5.85 -13.01
CA VAL A 138 -1.37 4.40 -12.84
C VAL A 138 0.08 4.09 -12.52
N ASN A 139 1.02 4.78 -13.18
CA ASN A 139 2.45 4.55 -12.96
C ASN A 139 2.95 5.15 -11.63
N SER A 140 2.30 6.19 -11.11
CA SER A 140 2.88 7.03 -10.04
C SER A 140 2.14 6.97 -8.71
N TYR A 141 0.86 6.58 -8.68
CA TYR A 141 0.02 6.64 -7.47
C TYR A 141 0.62 5.88 -6.26
N ALA A 142 1.34 4.78 -6.52
CA ALA A 142 1.94 3.96 -5.48
C ALA A 142 3.03 4.70 -4.66
N PHE A 143 3.56 5.79 -5.21
CA PHE A 143 4.63 6.62 -4.65
C PHE A 143 4.12 7.93 -4.05
N TRP A 144 2.81 8.17 -4.08
CA TRP A 144 2.21 9.41 -3.60
C TRP A 144 1.66 9.25 -2.17
N PRO A 145 1.61 10.34 -1.39
CA PRO A 145 0.81 10.38 -0.18
C PRO A 145 -0.66 10.08 -0.47
N GLN A 146 -1.38 9.49 0.48
CA GLN A 146 -2.80 9.13 0.36
C GLN A 146 -3.64 10.31 -0.16
N GLU A 147 -3.47 11.51 0.40
CA GLU A 147 -4.22 12.70 -0.01
C GLU A 147 -3.96 13.09 -1.47
N SER A 148 -2.74 12.89 -1.96
CA SER A 148 -2.41 13.13 -3.38
C SER A 148 -2.96 12.05 -4.29
N VAL A 149 -3.06 10.80 -3.84
CA VAL A 149 -3.76 9.72 -4.58
C VAL A 149 -5.24 10.08 -4.73
N ARG A 150 -5.88 10.52 -3.63
CA ARG A 150 -7.27 10.97 -3.64
C ARG A 150 -7.48 12.14 -4.59
N TYR A 151 -6.68 13.20 -4.44
CA TYR A 151 -6.74 14.34 -5.35
C TYR A 151 -6.55 13.92 -6.81
N GLY A 152 -5.57 13.07 -7.08
CA GLY A 152 -5.32 12.51 -8.42
C GLY A 152 -6.54 11.80 -9.01
N LEU A 153 -7.31 11.03 -8.23
CA LEU A 153 -8.54 10.38 -8.69
C LEU A 153 -9.61 11.38 -9.15
N THR A 154 -9.64 12.58 -8.58
CA THR A 154 -10.56 13.64 -9.01
C THR A 154 -10.18 14.27 -10.34
N LEU A 155 -8.91 14.14 -10.74
CA LEU A 155 -8.35 14.71 -11.98
C LEU A 155 -8.43 13.75 -13.19
N ILE A 156 -8.80 12.49 -12.96
CA ILE A 156 -8.93 11.49 -14.02
C ILE A 156 -10.29 11.63 -14.71
N ASP A 157 -10.28 11.54 -16.05
CA ASP A 157 -11.50 11.51 -16.83
C ASP A 157 -12.40 10.32 -16.48
N ARG A 158 -13.73 10.52 -16.52
CA ARG A 158 -14.71 9.48 -16.15
C ARG A 158 -14.55 8.21 -16.99
N GLY A 159 -14.37 8.35 -18.31
CA GLY A 159 -14.21 7.20 -19.19
C GLY A 159 -12.94 6.41 -18.90
N GLN A 160 -11.87 7.08 -18.46
CA GLN A 160 -10.63 6.42 -18.07
C GLN A 160 -10.73 5.70 -16.71
N LEU A 161 -11.54 6.21 -15.77
CA LEU A 161 -11.88 5.47 -14.55
C LEU A 161 -12.68 4.19 -14.86
N ASP A 162 -13.62 4.26 -15.82
CA ASP A 162 -14.38 3.07 -16.25
C ASP A 162 -13.44 2.02 -16.86
N ILE A 163 -12.44 2.42 -17.65
CA ILE A 163 -11.41 1.51 -18.15
C ILE A 163 -10.62 0.89 -17.00
N LEU A 164 -10.19 1.69 -16.00
CA LEU A 164 -9.48 1.16 -14.83
C LEU A 164 -10.31 0.09 -14.10
N SER A 165 -11.62 0.29 -13.98
CA SER A 165 -12.51 -0.60 -13.23
C SER A 165 -12.62 -2.04 -13.79
N VAL A 166 -12.19 -2.26 -15.03
CA VAL A 166 -12.06 -3.60 -15.65
C VAL A 166 -10.87 -4.37 -15.07
N PHE A 167 -9.91 -3.67 -14.46
CA PHE A 167 -8.72 -4.22 -13.81
C PHE A 167 -8.91 -4.19 -12.27
N PRO A 168 -9.43 -5.27 -11.68
CA PRO A 168 -9.90 -5.26 -10.29
C PRO A 168 -8.78 -5.08 -9.26
N LEU A 169 -7.57 -5.61 -9.49
CA LEU A 169 -6.47 -5.51 -8.52
C LEU A 169 -5.88 -4.12 -8.45
N ILE A 170 -5.63 -3.47 -9.60
CA ILE A 170 -5.19 -2.07 -9.58
C ILE A 170 -6.29 -1.17 -9.01
N THR A 171 -7.55 -1.41 -9.37
CA THR A 171 -8.68 -0.63 -8.83
C THR A 171 -8.77 -0.77 -7.30
N ALA A 172 -8.62 -1.99 -6.79
CA ALA A 172 -8.59 -2.28 -5.36
C ALA A 172 -7.37 -1.66 -4.66
N ASP A 173 -6.16 -1.75 -5.24
CA ASP A 173 -4.94 -1.16 -4.64
C ASP A 173 -5.01 0.38 -4.60
N VAL A 174 -5.54 1.01 -5.65
CA VAL A 174 -5.75 2.47 -5.72
C VAL A 174 -6.80 2.90 -4.69
N ALA A 175 -7.96 2.23 -4.65
CA ALA A 175 -9.00 2.55 -3.68
C ALA A 175 -8.54 2.29 -2.24
N TRP A 176 -7.80 1.20 -2.00
CA TRP A 176 -7.26 0.87 -0.68
C TRP A 176 -6.29 1.95 -0.18
N ARG A 177 -5.40 2.45 -1.05
CA ARG A 177 -4.46 3.55 -0.72
C ARG A 177 -5.14 4.91 -0.53
N ALA A 178 -6.33 5.09 -1.08
CA ALA A 178 -7.13 6.30 -0.91
C ALA A 178 -7.99 6.26 0.38
N CYS A 179 -8.24 5.07 0.94
CA CYS A 179 -8.84 4.89 2.28
C CYS A 179 -7.78 5.07 3.39
N PRO A 180 -8.12 5.56 4.60
CA PRO A 180 -9.44 5.95 5.10
C PRO A 180 -9.72 7.44 4.82
N ALA A 181 -10.56 7.73 3.83
CA ALA A 181 -10.99 9.11 3.59
C ALA A 181 -12.13 9.45 4.55
N THR A 182 -11.91 10.36 5.50
CA THR A 182 -12.97 10.97 6.34
C THR A 182 -13.89 11.90 5.53
N ILE A 183 -13.41 12.38 4.39
CA ILE A 183 -14.11 13.31 3.50
C ILE A 183 -14.60 12.55 2.26
N ARG A 184 -15.87 12.72 1.90
CA ARG A 184 -16.46 12.19 0.65
C ARG A 184 -15.66 12.68 -0.55
N ASP A 185 -15.01 11.76 -1.25
CA ASP A 185 -14.25 12.02 -2.47
C ASP A 185 -14.96 11.36 -3.66
N ILE A 186 -15.25 12.15 -4.70
CA ILE A 186 -16.03 11.70 -5.86
C ILE A 186 -15.27 10.60 -6.63
N GLY A 187 -13.95 10.70 -6.73
CA GLY A 187 -13.11 9.72 -7.42
C GLY A 187 -13.08 8.39 -6.67
N LEU A 188 -12.80 8.44 -5.36
CA LEU A 188 -12.82 7.25 -4.50
C LEU A 188 -14.19 6.58 -4.45
N ASN A 189 -15.27 7.35 -4.25
CA ASN A 189 -16.63 6.80 -4.18
C ASN A 189 -16.99 6.04 -5.46
N ARG A 190 -16.61 6.54 -6.64
CA ARG A 190 -16.82 5.82 -7.90
C ARG A 190 -16.09 4.49 -7.95
N LEU A 191 -14.84 4.44 -7.50
CA LEU A 191 -14.10 3.17 -7.46
C LEU A 191 -14.76 2.18 -6.49
N LEU A 192 -15.14 2.64 -5.30
CA LEU A 192 -15.83 1.82 -4.31
C LEU A 192 -17.18 1.30 -4.82
N GLU A 193 -17.96 2.13 -5.53
CA GLU A 193 -19.20 1.73 -6.19
C GLU A 193 -18.97 0.63 -7.25
N LYS A 194 -17.92 0.76 -8.07
CA LYS A 194 -17.55 -0.27 -9.07
C LYS A 194 -17.13 -1.58 -8.42
N LEU A 195 -16.38 -1.49 -7.33
CA LEU A 195 -15.95 -2.64 -6.54
C LEU A 195 -17.07 -3.24 -5.66
N ARG A 196 -18.18 -2.50 -5.46
CA ARG A 196 -19.31 -2.86 -4.59
C ARG A 196 -18.86 -3.16 -3.15
N ILE A 197 -17.96 -2.34 -2.63
CA ILE A 197 -17.32 -2.53 -1.34
C ILE A 197 -17.08 -1.19 -0.65
N ASP A 198 -17.09 -1.16 0.69
CA ASP A 198 -16.68 0.04 1.44
C ASP A 198 -15.18 0.01 1.81
N CYS A 199 -14.65 1.13 2.32
CA CYS A 199 -13.24 1.24 2.70
C CYS A 199 -12.80 0.23 3.78
N ASN A 200 -13.67 -0.07 4.76
CA ASN A 200 -13.34 -0.99 5.84
C ASN A 200 -13.23 -2.43 5.31
N GLN A 201 -14.22 -2.85 4.52
CA GLN A 201 -14.22 -4.13 3.84
C GLN A 201 -13.02 -4.26 2.89
N LEU A 202 -12.71 -3.22 2.10
CA LEU A 202 -11.59 -3.22 1.17
C LEU A 202 -10.25 -3.34 1.88
N ARG A 203 -10.05 -2.59 2.97
CA ARG A 203 -8.84 -2.67 3.79
C ARG A 203 -8.63 -4.07 4.36
N ASN A 204 -9.70 -4.74 4.76
CA ASN A 204 -9.65 -6.13 5.22
C ASN A 204 -9.26 -7.08 4.10
N LEU A 205 -9.97 -7.02 2.97
CA LEU A 205 -9.75 -7.96 1.88
C LEU A 205 -8.36 -7.78 1.26
N VAL A 206 -7.98 -6.56 0.88
CA VAL A 206 -6.67 -6.29 0.29
C VAL A 206 -5.56 -6.57 1.31
N GLY A 207 -5.70 -6.09 2.54
CA GLY A 207 -4.70 -6.32 3.59
C GLY A 207 -4.47 -7.80 3.89
N ASN A 208 -5.54 -8.61 3.94
CA ASN A 208 -5.41 -10.04 4.22
C ASN A 208 -4.86 -10.81 3.02
N THR A 209 -5.38 -10.54 1.81
CA THR A 209 -4.92 -11.23 0.59
C THR A 209 -3.47 -10.89 0.25
N ALA A 210 -3.10 -9.61 0.32
CA ALA A 210 -1.74 -9.19 0.00
C ALA A 210 -0.73 -9.70 1.03
N ARG A 211 -1.06 -9.72 2.33
CA ARG A 211 -0.17 -10.27 3.37
C ARG A 211 -0.04 -11.79 3.31
N ALA A 212 -1.11 -12.51 2.97
CA ALA A 212 -1.06 -13.96 2.83
C ALA A 212 -0.10 -14.38 1.70
N ASN A 213 -0.19 -13.73 0.53
CA ASN A 213 0.62 -14.07 -0.65
C ASN A 213 1.19 -12.82 -1.35
N PRO A 214 2.18 -12.15 -0.74
CA PRO A 214 2.62 -10.84 -1.20
C PRO A 214 3.34 -10.86 -2.55
N SER A 215 4.07 -11.95 -2.86
CA SER A 215 4.72 -12.13 -4.17
C SER A 215 3.70 -12.31 -5.30
N VAL A 216 2.68 -13.13 -5.08
CA VAL A 216 1.58 -13.36 -6.04
C VAL A 216 0.77 -12.08 -6.23
N TRP A 217 0.42 -11.41 -5.14
CA TRP A 217 -0.27 -10.11 -5.17
C TRP A 217 0.49 -9.11 -6.03
N LEU A 218 1.77 -8.89 -5.75
CA LEU A 218 2.60 -7.91 -6.44
C LEU A 218 2.77 -8.26 -7.92
N SER A 219 3.04 -9.53 -8.23
CA SER A 219 3.18 -10.00 -9.62
C SER A 219 1.92 -9.75 -10.44
N LYS A 220 0.73 -10.08 -9.89
CA LYS A 220 -0.53 -9.88 -10.61
C LYS A 220 -0.93 -8.40 -10.68
N LEU A 221 -0.72 -7.64 -9.61
CA LEU A 221 -0.94 -6.19 -9.61
C LEU A 221 -0.09 -5.51 -10.69
N MET A 222 1.19 -5.84 -10.78
CA MET A 222 2.09 -5.25 -11.80
C MET A 222 1.67 -5.64 -13.22
N LYS A 223 1.21 -6.88 -13.42
CA LYS A 223 0.64 -7.32 -14.70
C LYS A 223 -0.59 -6.50 -15.07
N GLU A 224 -1.55 -6.32 -14.15
CA GLU A 224 -2.73 -5.49 -14.39
C GLU A 224 -2.37 -4.03 -14.64
N LYS A 225 -1.42 -3.46 -13.89
CA LYS A 225 -0.94 -2.08 -14.11
C LYS A 225 -0.40 -1.90 -15.54
N GLN A 226 0.39 -2.86 -16.03
CA GLN A 226 0.92 -2.82 -17.39
C GLN A 226 -0.20 -2.94 -18.44
N GLN A 227 -1.15 -3.86 -18.25
CA GLN A 227 -2.28 -4.04 -19.16
C GLN A 227 -3.18 -2.79 -19.20
N ALA A 228 -3.51 -2.22 -18.04
CA ALA A 228 -4.29 -1.00 -17.94
C ALA A 228 -3.59 0.17 -18.65
N ALA A 229 -2.28 0.36 -18.40
CA ALA A 229 -1.50 1.40 -19.06
C ALA A 229 -1.50 1.27 -20.59
N ASP A 230 -1.39 0.04 -21.12
CA ASP A 230 -1.42 -0.21 -22.57
C ASP A 230 -2.81 0.10 -23.17
N VAL A 231 -3.91 -0.29 -22.51
CA VAL A 231 -5.28 0.06 -22.95
C VAL A 231 -5.49 1.57 -22.93
N ILE A 232 -5.07 2.26 -21.87
CA ILE A 232 -5.23 3.71 -21.76
C ILE A 232 -4.39 4.43 -22.84
N LYS A 233 -3.17 3.97 -23.13
CA LYS A 233 -2.37 4.52 -24.24
C LYS A 233 -3.07 4.36 -25.58
N CYS A 234 -3.66 3.19 -25.83
CA CYS A 234 -4.35 2.91 -27.08
C CYS A 234 -5.64 3.71 -27.25
N THR A 235 -6.42 3.90 -26.18
CA THR A 235 -7.63 4.75 -26.21
C THR A 235 -7.32 6.23 -26.42
N ASN A 236 -6.15 6.70 -25.95
CA ASN A 236 -5.67 8.06 -26.18
C ASN A 236 -4.90 8.25 -27.50
N ALA A 237 -4.91 7.25 -28.41
CA ALA A 237 -4.17 7.26 -29.67
C ALA A 237 -2.64 7.49 -29.51
N LEU A 238 -2.06 7.10 -28.36
CA LEU A 238 -0.63 7.21 -28.05
C LEU A 238 0.17 5.94 -28.41
N GLY A 239 -0.48 4.93 -28.98
CA GLY A 239 0.11 3.62 -29.28
C GLY A 239 0.19 3.30 -30.78
N ASN A 240 0.96 2.27 -31.13
CA ASN A 240 1.01 1.74 -32.49
C ASN A 240 -0.32 1.07 -32.87
N LEU A 241 -0.90 1.42 -34.02
CA LEU A 241 -2.22 0.97 -34.45
C LEU A 241 -2.39 -0.57 -34.44
N LYS A 242 -1.40 -1.32 -34.97
CA LYS A 242 -1.44 -2.79 -35.00
C LYS A 242 -1.43 -3.39 -33.60
N ARG A 243 -0.61 -2.85 -32.70
CA ARG A 243 -0.57 -3.26 -31.29
C ARG A 243 -1.88 -2.93 -30.59
N CYS A 244 -2.46 -1.76 -30.86
CA CYS A 244 -3.68 -1.32 -30.22
C CYS A 244 -4.90 -2.14 -30.61
N GLN A 245 -4.98 -2.67 -31.84
CA GLN A 245 -6.05 -3.60 -32.20
C GLN A 245 -6.03 -4.86 -31.34
N VAL A 246 -4.85 -5.45 -31.09
CA VAL A 246 -4.71 -6.62 -30.22
C VAL A 246 -5.07 -6.28 -28.78
N VAL A 247 -4.50 -5.20 -28.23
CA VAL A 247 -4.76 -4.74 -26.86
C VAL A 247 -6.25 -4.47 -26.62
N MET A 248 -6.93 -3.80 -27.56
CA MET A 248 -8.35 -3.47 -27.40
C MET A 248 -9.26 -4.70 -27.54
N ARG A 249 -8.88 -5.70 -28.35
CA ARG A 249 -9.60 -6.98 -28.42
C ARG A 249 -9.49 -7.73 -27.10
N ASP A 250 -8.28 -7.89 -26.58
CA ASP A 250 -8.03 -8.61 -25.33
C ASP A 250 -8.70 -7.88 -24.15
N PHE A 251 -8.75 -6.54 -24.18
CA PHE A 251 -9.51 -5.74 -23.22
C PHE A 251 -11.01 -5.97 -23.29
N ALA A 252 -11.60 -6.06 -24.50
CA ALA A 252 -13.02 -6.34 -24.66
C ALA A 252 -13.40 -7.72 -24.10
N GLU A 253 -12.54 -8.73 -24.32
CA GLU A 253 -12.70 -10.06 -23.74
C GLU A 253 -12.62 -10.03 -22.20
N LEU A 254 -11.66 -9.28 -21.65
CA LEU A 254 -11.53 -9.09 -20.20
C LEU A 254 -12.76 -8.38 -19.61
N ALA A 255 -13.24 -7.32 -20.28
CA ALA A 255 -14.42 -6.56 -19.86
C ALA A 255 -15.69 -7.43 -19.79
N ALA A 256 -15.82 -8.41 -20.69
CA ALA A 256 -16.92 -9.37 -20.67
C ALA A 256 -16.83 -10.38 -19.51
N GLN A 257 -15.65 -10.54 -18.90
CA GLN A 257 -15.36 -11.52 -17.86
C GLN A 257 -15.10 -10.90 -16.49
N VAL A 258 -15.38 -9.60 -16.30
CA VAL A 258 -15.07 -8.89 -15.05
C VAL A 258 -15.77 -9.59 -13.88
N LEU A 259 -14.95 -10.15 -12.99
CA LEU A 259 -15.40 -10.79 -11.77
C LEU A 259 -15.53 -9.74 -10.66
N PRO A 260 -16.51 -9.90 -9.76
CA PRO A 260 -16.56 -9.18 -8.49
C PRO A 260 -15.22 -9.28 -7.72
N ILE A 261 -14.82 -8.19 -7.06
CA ILE A 261 -13.49 -8.09 -6.43
C ILE A 261 -13.27 -9.15 -5.34
N ASP A 262 -14.30 -9.49 -4.57
CA ASP A 262 -14.27 -10.56 -3.56
C ASP A 262 -13.88 -11.91 -4.18
N LYS A 263 -14.39 -12.24 -5.37
CA LYS A 263 -14.00 -13.47 -6.10
C LYS A 263 -12.57 -13.41 -6.60
N VAL A 264 -12.14 -12.25 -7.12
CA VAL A 264 -10.75 -12.06 -7.59
C VAL A 264 -9.77 -12.26 -6.43
N LEU A 265 -10.03 -11.64 -5.28
CA LEU A 265 -9.18 -11.72 -4.10
C LEU A 265 -9.21 -13.11 -3.47
N ALA A 266 -10.37 -13.77 -3.41
CA ALA A 266 -10.47 -15.16 -2.94
C ALA A 266 -9.68 -16.15 -3.81
N ASN A 267 -9.56 -15.89 -5.12
CA ASN A 267 -8.71 -16.70 -5.99
C ASN A 267 -7.22 -16.47 -5.74
N LEU A 268 -6.81 -15.28 -5.28
CA LEU A 268 -5.41 -15.00 -4.93
C LEU A 268 -4.99 -15.62 -3.61
N SER A 269 -5.90 -15.73 -2.64
CA SER A 269 -5.61 -16.35 -1.35
C SER A 269 -5.51 -17.88 -1.40
N ARG A 270 -5.79 -18.51 -2.54
CA ARG A 270 -5.69 -19.98 -2.74
C ARG A 270 -4.32 -20.43 -3.24
N TYR A 271 -3.48 -19.50 -3.68
CA TYR A 271 -2.08 -19.75 -4.04
C TYR A 271 -1.19 -19.70 -2.81
#